data_AF-A0A1G9CWS9-F1
#
_entry.id   AF-A0A1G9CWS9-F1
#
_cell.length_a   1.000
_cell.length_b   1.000
_cell.length_c   1.000
_cell.angle_alpha   90.00
_cell.angle_beta   90.00
_cell.angle_gamma   90.00
#
_symmetry.space_group_name_H-M   'P 1'
#
loop_
_entity.id
_entity.type
_entity.pdbx_description
1 polymer ?
#
loop_
_entity_poly.entity_id
_entity_poly.type
_entity_poly.pdbx_seq_one_letter_code
_entity_poly.pdbx_strand_id
1 'polypeptide(L)' 'MILSSSQIRALRQRNDEELRKGNFAKHGYPANTIQDLLQTIEALKSEKKKWKKVAQERGELLGRLTGMLEEYNKLK' A
#
# COMPACT_ATOMS: atom_id res chain seq x y z
N MET A 1 6.81 -12.18 7.91
CA MET A 1 6.25 -11.35 9.01
C MET A 1 5.90 -9.99 8.43
N ILE A 2 4.63 -9.56 8.45
CA ILE A 2 4.22 -8.23 7.95
C ILE A 2 4.13 -7.29 9.15
N LEU A 3 4.80 -6.13 9.08
CA LEU A 3 4.74 -5.12 10.14
C LEU A 3 3.33 -4.51 10.23
N SER A 4 2.83 -4.39 11.45
CA SER A 4 1.57 -3.68 11.73
C SER A 4 1.72 -2.17 11.53
N SER A 5 0.58 -1.47 11.46
CA SER A 5 0.57 0.00 11.36
C SER A 5 1.22 0.68 12.57
N SER A 6 1.09 0.10 13.77
CA SER A 6 1.74 0.61 14.98
C SER A 6 3.26 0.39 14.94
N GLN A 7 3.72 -0.76 14.44
CA GLN A 7 5.14 -1.05 14.28
C GLN A 7 5.80 -0.10 13.27
N ILE A 8 5.14 0.18 12.14
CA ILE A 8 5.63 1.14 11.14
C ILE A 8 5.71 2.56 11.73
N ARG A 9 4.71 2.98 12.52
CA ARG A 9 4.74 4.29 13.19
C ARG A 9 5.89 4.40 14.20
N ALA A 10 6.09 3.38 15.02
CA ALA A 10 7.19 3.36 15.99
C ALA A 10 8.55 3.42 15.29
N LEU A 11 8.72 2.70 14.16
CA LEU A 11 9.93 2.79 13.34
C LEU A 11 10.14 4.18 12.76
N ARG A 12 9.08 4.83 12.26
CA ARG A 12 9.17 6.20 11.75
C ARG A 12 9.61 7.17 12.84
N GLN A 13 8.97 7.13 14.01
CA GLN A 13 9.31 8.02 15.13
C GLN A 13 10.77 7.86 15.56
N ARG A 14 11.23 6.62 15.75
CA ARG A 14 12.62 6.34 16.09
C ARG A 14 13.59 6.79 14.99
N ASN A 15 13.22 6.60 13.72
CA ASN A 15 14.05 7.02 12.60
C ASN A 15 14.18 8.55 12.52
N ASP A 16 13.09 9.27 12.76
CA ASP A 16 13.08 10.74 12.80
C ASP A 16 13.96 11.26 13.95
N GLU A 17 13.99 10.57 15.10
CA GLU A 17 14.92 10.88 16.20
C GLU A 17 16.38 10.66 15.82
N GLU A 18 16.70 9.58 15.10
CA GLU A 18 18.07 9.31 14.64
C GLU A 18 18.52 10.30 13.56
N LEU A 19 17.64 10.70 12.64
CA LEU A 19 17.92 11.75 11.65
C LEU A 19 18.27 13.08 12.33
N ARG A 20 17.59 13.44 13.43
CA ARG A 20 17.87 14.66 14.20
C ARG A 20 19.21 14.63 14.92
N LYS A 21 19.73 13.44 15.28
CA LYS A 21 21.02 13.31 15.97
C LYS A 21 22.21 13.48 15.04
N GLY A 22 22.02 13.37 13.72
CA GLY A 22 23.08 13.54 12.72
C GLY A 22 24.29 12.65 13.02
N ASN A 23 25.45 13.26 13.23
CA ASN A 23 26.72 12.55 13.51
C ASN A 23 26.75 11.83 14.86
N PHE A 24 25.78 12.06 15.76
CA PHE A 24 25.63 11.35 17.03
C PHE A 24 24.61 10.20 16.96
N ALA A 25 24.16 9.83 15.76
CA ALA A 25 23.27 8.69 15.56
C ALA A 25 23.92 7.39 16.03
N LYS A 26 23.13 6.50 16.64
CA LYS A 26 23.62 5.22 17.19
C LYS A 26 24.00 4.25 16.06
N HIS A 27 24.86 3.28 16.38
CA HIS A 27 25.21 2.18 15.47
C HIS A 27 23.97 1.43 14.98
N GLY A 28 23.89 1.21 13.66
CA GLY A 28 22.75 0.56 13.00
C GLY A 28 22.68 0.88 11.50
N TYR A 29 21.56 0.52 10.87
CA TYR A 29 21.29 0.91 9.48
C TYR A 29 21.15 2.44 9.36
N PRO A 30 21.63 3.06 8.26
CA PRO A 30 21.51 4.50 8.07
C PRO A 30 20.06 4.97 8.10
N ALA A 31 19.80 6.06 8.82
CA ALA A 31 18.45 6.57 9.01
C ALA A 31 17.78 7.02 7.68
N ASN A 32 18.59 7.50 6.72
CA ASN A 32 18.12 7.79 5.36
C ASN A 32 17.63 6.52 4.65
N THR A 33 18.36 5.41 4.76
CA THR A 33 17.95 4.13 4.17
C THR A 33 16.65 3.62 4.77
N ILE A 34 16.49 3.71 6.09
CA ILE A 34 15.24 3.36 6.75
C ILE A 34 14.10 4.27 6.27
N GLN A 35 14.37 5.57 6.09
CA GLN A 35 13.40 6.53 5.57
C GLN A 35 12.93 6.15 4.16
N ASP A 36 13.85 5.80 3.26
CA ASP A 36 13.53 5.37 1.89
C ASP A 36 12.67 4.10 1.88
N LEU A 37 12.98 3.14 2.77
CA LEU A 37 12.17 1.92 2.93
C LEU A 37 10.77 2.25 3.45
N LEU A 38 10.64 3.15 4.41
CA LEU A 38 9.33 3.58 4.92
C LEU A 38 8.51 4.29 3.83
N GLN A 39 9.14 5.11 2.99
CA GLN A 39 8.47 5.73 1.85
C GLN A 39 8.02 4.69 0.81
N THR A 40 8.88 3.73 0.50
CA THR A 40 8.57 2.62 -0.41
C THR A 40 7.36 1.82 0.08
N ILE A 41 7.29 1.53 1.39
CA ILE A 41 6.14 0.84 1.98
C ILE A 41 4.84 1.64 1.78
N GLU A 42 4.87 2.96 1.98
CA GLU A 42 3.68 3.80 1.77
C GLU A 42 3.28 3.87 0.29
N ALA A 43 4.24 3.96 -0.63
CA ALA A 43 3.99 3.90 -2.06
C ALA A 43 3.30 2.58 -2.46
N LEU A 44 3.83 1.44 -1.99
CA LEU A 44 3.25 0.12 -2.24
C LEU A 44 1.84 -0.03 -1.66
N LYS A 45 1.56 0.54 -0.47
CA LYS A 45 0.20 0.55 0.09
C LYS A 45 -0.76 1.33 -0.81
N SER A 46 -0.33 2.49 -1.32
CA SER A 46 -1.14 3.31 -2.22
C SER A 46 -1.45 2.56 -3.52
N GLU A 47 -0.46 1.86 -4.06
CA GLU A 47 -0.60 1.09 -5.29
C GLU A 47 -1.52 -0.10 -5.09
N LYS A 48 -1.34 -0.86 -4.01
CA LYS A 48 -2.25 -1.95 -3.62
C LYS A 48 -3.71 -1.48 -3.52
N LYS A 49 -3.95 -0.28 -2.96
CA LYS A 49 -5.29 0.31 -2.88
C LYS A 49 -5.86 0.59 -4.28
N LYS A 50 -5.05 1.13 -5.19
CA LYS A 50 -5.45 1.36 -6.60
C LYS A 50 -5.80 0.04 -7.29
N TRP A 51 -4.95 -0.98 -7.17
CA TRP A 51 -5.19 -2.30 -7.76
C TRP A 51 -6.46 -2.95 -7.23
N LYS A 52 -6.72 -2.86 -5.92
CA LYS A 52 -7.97 -3.36 -5.32
C LYS A 52 -9.20 -2.67 -5.91
N LYS A 53 -9.14 -1.34 -6.07
CA LYS A 53 -10.24 -0.56 -6.67
C LYS A 53 -10.48 -0.98 -8.12
N VAL A 54 -9.42 -1.08 -8.92
CA VAL A 54 -9.51 -1.51 -10.33
C VAL A 54 -10.10 -2.91 -10.46
N ALA A 55 -9.68 -3.85 -9.59
CA ALA A 55 -10.22 -5.20 -9.60
C ALA A 55 -11.72 -5.23 -9.28
N GLN A 56 -12.17 -4.43 -8.31
CA GLN A 56 -13.58 -4.30 -7.97
C GLN A 56 -14.39 -3.72 -9.14
N GLU A 57 -13.95 -2.60 -9.71
CA GLU A 57 -14.63 -1.96 -10.85
C GLU A 57 -14.75 -2.90 -12.06
N ARG A 58 -13.70 -3.67 -12.34
CA ARG A 58 -13.72 -4.70 -13.39
C ARG A 58 -14.71 -5.82 -13.07
N GLY A 59 -14.76 -6.28 -11.83
CA GLY A 59 -15.72 -7.30 -11.39
C GLY A 59 -17.17 -6.84 -11.56
N GLU A 60 -17.46 -5.59 -11.18
CA GLU A 60 -18.79 -4.99 -11.35
C GLU A 60 -19.17 -4.85 -12.83
N LEU A 61 -18.24 -4.41 -13.67
CA LEU A 61 -18.46 -4.27 -15.11
C LEU A 61 -18.75 -5.63 -15.77
N LEU A 62 -17.94 -6.64 -15.46
CA LEU A 62 -18.15 -8.00 -15.97
C LEU A 62 -19.49 -8.57 -15.51
N GLY A 63 -19.87 -8.34 -14.25
CA GLY A 63 -21.18 -8.77 -13.74
C GLY A 63 -22.36 -8.13 -14.50
N ARG A 64 -22.28 -6.83 -14.80
CA ARG A 64 -23.30 -6.14 -15.61
C ARG A 64 -23.38 -6.68 -17.03
N LEU A 65 -22.24 -6.91 -17.68
CA LEU A 65 -22.18 -7.47 -19.03
C LEU A 65 -22.80 -8.87 -19.09
N THR A 66 -22.47 -9.74 -18.12
CA THR A 66 -23.07 -11.07 -18.02
C THR A 66 -24.59 -10.98 -17.84
N GLY A 67 -25.07 -10.10 -16.96
CA GLY A 67 -26.52 -9.90 -16.78
C GLY A 67 -27.23 -9.43 -18.05
N MET A 68 -26.65 -8.46 -18.77
CA MET A 68 -27.20 -8.00 -20.05
C MET A 68 -27.23 -9.09 -21.13
N LEU A 69 -26.19 -9.94 -21.19
CA LEU A 69 -26.13 -11.07 -22.11
C LEU A 69 -27.20 -12.13 -21.77
N GLU A 70 -27.41 -12.41 -20.49
CA GLU A 70 -28.47 -13.31 -20.04
C GLU A 70 -29.87 -12.78 -20.38
N GLU A 71 -30.11 -11.48 -20.20
CA GLU A 71 -31.37 -10.83 -20.59
C GLU A 71 -31.58 -10.87 -22.11
N TYR A 72 -30.55 -10.54 -22.89
CA TYR A 72 -30.61 -10.62 -24.36
C TYR A 72 -30.92 -12.04 -24.85
N ASN A 73 -30.29 -13.06 -24.25
CA ASN A 73 -30.54 -14.46 -24.61
C ASN A 73 -31.95 -14.94 -24.22
N LYS A 74 -32.58 -14.36 -23.18
CA LYS A 74 -33.97 -14.67 -22.81
C LYS A 74 -35.00 -14.04 -23.75
N LEU A 75 -34.65 -12.95 -24.42
CA LEU A 75 -35.51 -12.23 -25.36
C LEU A 75 -35.45 -12.80 -26.79
N LYS A 76 -34.55 -13.76 -27.04
CA LYS A 76 -34.35 -14.43 -28.32
C LYS A 76 -34.99 -15.81 -28.30
#